data_AF-A0A1G6LTL8-F1
#
_entry.id   AF-A0A1G6LTL8-F1
#
_cell.length_a   1.000
_cell.length_b   1.000
_cell.length_c   1.000
_cell.angle_alpha   90.00
_cell.angle_beta   90.00
_cell.angle_gamma   90.00
#
_symmetry.space_group_name_H-M   'P 1'
#
loop_
_entity.id
_entity.type
_entity.pdbx_description
1 polymer ?
#
loop_
_entity_poly.entity_id
_entity_poly.type
_entity_poly.pdbx_seq_one_letter_code
_entity_poly.pdbx_strand_id
1 'polypeptide(L)'
;MILSFNGVKVLFKEIDLKSLMTIENGGRIYEILPFLILEWSIDKEISFKNVLNLSPEAAERIYKESRKEYDLLENIEENMLSGWIASTIKKSGNQKISFRGFEDKEIKVIKECLKIKNTLFDHRGNMISYPERGGYLEQNAKYMYFLRIYQEQLKIHYNNLSKRKK
;
A
#
# COMPACT_ATOMS: atom_id res chain seq x y z
N MET A 1 -9.19 10.44 1.18
CA MET A 1 -10.03 10.49 -0.03
C MET A 1 -11.45 10.87 0.37
N ILE A 2 -12.21 11.57 -0.50
CA ILE A 2 -13.59 11.98 -0.18
C ILE A 2 -14.54 11.39 -1.22
N LEU A 3 -15.61 10.75 -0.75
CA LEU A 3 -16.73 10.25 -1.56
C LEU A 3 -18.00 11.03 -1.19
N SER A 4 -18.86 11.31 -2.17
CA SER A 4 -20.22 11.81 -1.93
C SER A 4 -21.25 10.88 -2.55
N PHE A 5 -22.26 10.48 -1.79
CA PHE A 5 -23.40 9.66 -2.24
C PHE A 5 -24.68 10.14 -1.54
N ASN A 6 -25.73 10.40 -2.30
CA ASN A 6 -27.04 10.79 -1.77
C ASN A 6 -26.99 11.90 -0.70
N GLY A 7 -26.10 12.90 -0.87
CA GLY A 7 -25.91 13.99 0.09
C GLY A 7 -25.00 13.66 1.28
N VAL A 8 -24.61 12.40 1.48
CA VAL A 8 -23.64 11.98 2.49
C VAL A 8 -22.22 12.13 1.94
N LYS A 9 -21.35 12.80 2.70
CA LYS A 9 -19.91 12.89 2.43
C LYS A 9 -19.17 11.95 3.36
N VAL A 10 -18.22 11.19 2.82
CA VAL A 10 -17.36 10.27 3.57
C VAL A 10 -15.91 10.56 3.26
N LEU A 11 -15.13 10.87 4.29
CA LEU A 11 -13.69 10.93 4.27
C LEU A 11 -13.14 9.57 4.72
N PHE A 12 -12.29 8.96 3.90
CA PHE A 12 -11.74 7.63 4.14
C PHE A 12 -10.26 7.56 3.73
N LYS A 13 -9.54 6.61 4.30
CA LYS A 13 -8.13 6.33 3.99
C LYS A 13 -7.98 5.20 2.97
N GLU A 14 -6.76 5.03 2.46
CA GLU A 14 -6.38 3.85 1.70
C GLU A 14 -6.41 2.60 2.58
N ILE A 15 -6.55 1.44 1.95
CA ILE A 15 -6.69 0.18 2.66
C ILE A 15 -5.41 -0.15 3.46
N ASP A 16 -5.59 -0.51 4.73
CA ASP A 16 -4.50 -1.02 5.57
C ASP A 16 -4.41 -2.55 5.51
N LEU A 17 -3.29 -3.10 5.98
CA LEU A 17 -3.06 -4.55 5.99
C LEU A 17 -4.13 -5.30 6.78
N LYS A 18 -4.60 -4.76 7.90
CA LYS A 18 -5.69 -5.36 8.69
C LYS A 18 -6.94 -5.55 7.83
N SER A 19 -7.39 -4.47 7.19
CA SER A 19 -8.59 -4.46 6.36
C SER A 19 -8.44 -5.36 5.14
N LEU A 20 -7.28 -5.34 4.50
CA LEU A 20 -6.96 -6.21 3.37
C LEU A 20 -7.05 -7.70 3.78
N MET A 21 -6.36 -8.08 4.85
CA MET A 21 -6.37 -9.45 5.37
C MET A 21 -7.76 -9.90 5.81
N THR A 22 -8.58 -9.02 6.38
CA THR A 22 -9.97 -9.36 6.74
C THR A 22 -10.75 -9.80 5.51
N ILE A 23 -10.65 -9.08 4.39
CA ILE A 23 -11.36 -9.43 3.15
C ILE A 23 -10.80 -10.70 2.52
N GLU A 24 -9.47 -10.83 2.45
CA GLU A 24 -8.81 -12.00 1.85
C GLU A 24 -9.12 -13.30 2.59
N ASN A 25 -9.38 -13.21 3.90
CA ASN A 25 -9.80 -14.35 4.72
C ASN A 25 -11.33 -14.59 4.71
N GLY A 26 -12.06 -14.01 3.75
CA GLY A 26 -13.50 -14.21 3.56
C GLY A 26 -14.40 -13.30 4.41
N GLY A 27 -13.84 -12.27 5.05
CA GLY A 27 -14.60 -11.24 5.77
C GLY A 27 -15.39 -10.34 4.83
N ARG A 28 -16.38 -9.63 5.36
CA ARG A 28 -17.28 -8.75 4.59
C ARG A 28 -16.77 -7.31 4.56
N ILE A 29 -17.09 -6.59 3.49
CA ILE A 29 -16.74 -5.15 3.34
C ILE A 29 -17.19 -4.33 4.56
N TYR A 30 -18.40 -4.55 5.06
CA TYR A 30 -18.92 -3.82 6.22
C TYR A 30 -18.10 -4.00 7.50
N GLU A 31 -17.34 -5.09 7.64
CA GLU A 31 -16.47 -5.33 8.79
C GLU A 31 -15.23 -4.41 8.78
N ILE A 32 -14.79 -3.99 7.58
CA ILE A 32 -13.59 -3.16 7.43
C ILE A 32 -13.91 -1.67 7.33
N LEU A 33 -15.15 -1.29 6.95
CA LEU A 33 -15.53 0.11 6.80
C LEU A 33 -15.28 0.99 8.03
N PRO A 34 -15.52 0.54 9.29
CA PRO A 34 -15.22 1.37 10.45
C PRO A 34 -13.74 1.71 10.61
N PHE A 35 -12.84 0.89 10.05
CA PHE A 35 -11.40 1.15 10.07
C PHE A 35 -10.95 2.04 8.90
N LEU A 36 -11.67 2.02 7.79
CA LEU A 36 -11.35 2.82 6.60
C LEU A 36 -11.93 4.24 6.65
N ILE A 37 -13.11 4.41 7.23
CA ILE A 37 -13.79 5.70 7.32
C ILE A 37 -13.16 6.52 8.45
N LEU A 38 -12.66 7.71 8.11
CA LEU A 38 -12.08 8.65 9.06
C LEU A 38 -13.17 9.59 9.61
N GLU A 39 -14.00 10.13 8.72
CA GLU A 39 -15.08 11.05 9.05
C GLU A 39 -16.23 10.88 8.05
N TRP A 40 -17.44 11.23 8.47
CA TRP A 40 -18.60 11.29 7.57
C TRP A 40 -19.57 12.40 7.99
N SER A 41 -20.44 12.81 7.07
CA SER A 41 -21.44 13.86 7.32
C SER A 41 -22.72 13.34 7.99
N ILE A 42 -22.75 12.06 8.37
CA ILE A 42 -23.87 11.48 9.13
C ILE A 42 -23.69 11.89 10.59
N ASP A 43 -24.75 12.38 11.22
CA ASP A 43 -24.77 12.75 12.65
C ASP A 43 -24.84 11.50 13.56
N LYS A 44 -23.86 10.62 13.39
CA LYS A 44 -23.66 9.37 14.14
C LYS A 44 -22.17 9.09 14.24
N GLU A 45 -21.73 8.40 15.28
CA GLU A 45 -20.36 7.89 15.35
C GLU A 45 -20.08 6.83 14.27
N ILE A 46 -18.83 6.71 13.84
CA ILE A 46 -18.39 5.63 12.95
C ILE A 46 -18.25 4.36 13.78
N SER A 47 -19.18 3.42 13.60
CA SER A 47 -19.17 2.12 14.27
C SER A 47 -19.72 1.05 13.34
N PHE A 48 -19.43 -0.23 13.61
CA PHE A 48 -19.95 -1.34 12.81
C PHE A 48 -21.48 -1.27 12.63
N LYS A 49 -22.21 -0.98 13.71
CA LYS A 49 -23.67 -0.80 13.67
C LYS A 49 -24.10 0.33 12.74
N ASN A 50 -23.37 1.44 12.76
CA ASN A 50 -23.75 2.62 11.98
C ASN A 50 -23.36 2.50 10.51
N VAL A 51 -22.23 1.85 10.17
CA VAL A 51 -21.82 1.66 8.77
C VAL A 51 -22.73 0.70 7.99
N LEU A 52 -23.47 -0.19 8.69
CA LEU A 52 -24.51 -1.01 8.07
C LEU A 52 -25.67 -0.20 7.47
N ASN A 53 -25.80 1.08 7.82
CA ASN A 53 -26.78 1.98 7.20
C ASN A 53 -26.30 2.57 5.87
N LEU A 54 -25.04 2.37 5.49
CA LEU A 54 -24.56 2.75 4.16
C LEU A 54 -25.22 1.84 3.12
N SER A 55 -25.53 2.41 1.95
CA SER A 55 -26.01 1.58 0.85
C SER A 55 -24.91 0.63 0.38
N PRO A 56 -25.25 -0.57 -0.13
CA PRO A 56 -24.27 -1.51 -0.68
C PRO A 56 -23.34 -0.87 -1.72
N GLU A 57 -23.88 0.01 -2.57
CA GLU A 57 -23.11 0.72 -3.59
C GLU A 57 -22.10 1.70 -2.98
N ALA A 58 -22.48 2.39 -1.89
CA ALA A 58 -21.57 3.29 -1.19
C ALA A 58 -20.44 2.50 -0.50
N ALA A 59 -20.79 1.42 0.20
CA ALA A 59 -19.83 0.52 0.84
C ALA A 59 -18.81 -0.04 -0.16
N GLU A 60 -19.31 -0.59 -1.28
CA GLU A 60 -18.50 -1.15 -2.36
C GLU A 60 -17.57 -0.10 -2.98
N ARG A 61 -18.06 1.14 -3.16
CA ARG A 61 -17.28 2.21 -3.76
C ARG A 61 -16.19 2.72 -2.83
N ILE A 62 -16.47 2.83 -1.53
CA ILE A 62 -15.45 3.15 -0.51
C ILE A 62 -14.34 2.08 -0.55
N TYR A 63 -14.73 0.81 -0.53
CA TYR A 63 -13.79 -0.31 -0.61
C TYR A 63 -12.91 -0.25 -1.87
N LYS A 64 -13.54 -0.16 -3.05
CA LYS A 64 -12.83 -0.09 -4.33
C LYS A 64 -11.86 1.08 -4.41
N GLU A 65 -12.29 2.29 -4.05
CA GLU A 65 -11.39 3.44 -4.07
C GLU A 65 -10.29 3.34 -3.01
N SER A 66 -10.54 2.70 -1.86
CA SER A 66 -9.52 2.50 -0.82
C SER A 66 -8.43 1.52 -1.22
N ARG A 67 -8.76 0.49 -2.03
CA ARG A 67 -7.82 -0.57 -2.45
C ARG A 67 -7.14 -0.27 -3.79
N LYS A 68 -7.68 0.65 -4.58
CA LYS A 68 -7.24 0.99 -5.94
C LYS A 68 -5.73 1.09 -6.16
N GLU A 69 -5.00 1.79 -5.28
CA GLU A 69 -3.55 1.94 -5.46
C GLU A 69 -2.76 0.68 -5.06
N TYR A 70 -3.28 -0.11 -4.11
CA TYR A 70 -2.75 -1.44 -3.82
C TYR A 70 -2.98 -2.38 -5.01
N ASP A 71 -4.18 -2.38 -5.59
CA ASP A 71 -4.51 -3.21 -6.76
C ASP A 71 -3.62 -2.87 -7.97
N LEU A 72 -3.27 -1.60 -8.16
CA LEU A 72 -2.33 -1.20 -9.20
C LEU A 72 -0.94 -1.82 -9.02
N LEU A 73 -0.49 -2.07 -7.79
CA LEU A 73 0.80 -2.72 -7.54
C LEU A 73 0.69 -4.25 -7.60
N GLU A 74 -0.37 -4.81 -7.02
CA GLU A 74 -0.63 -6.25 -6.95
C GLU A 74 -0.81 -6.85 -8.35
N ASN A 75 -1.40 -6.09 -9.28
CA ASN A 75 -1.62 -6.55 -10.66
C ASN A 75 -0.37 -6.45 -11.56
N ILE A 76 0.72 -5.85 -11.09
CA ILE A 76 1.99 -5.89 -11.84
C ILE A 76 2.57 -7.28 -11.69
N GLU A 77 3.05 -7.87 -12.79
CA GLU A 77 3.77 -9.14 -12.73
C GLU A 77 4.91 -9.08 -11.70
N GLU A 78 4.88 -9.96 -10.69
CA GLU A 78 5.81 -9.89 -9.55
C GLU A 78 7.28 -9.93 -10.01
N ASN A 79 7.59 -10.74 -11.03
CA ASN A 79 8.93 -10.82 -11.64
C ASN A 79 9.37 -9.50 -12.28
N MET A 80 8.43 -8.78 -12.92
CA MET A 80 8.68 -7.50 -13.54
C MET A 80 8.98 -6.43 -12.47
N LEU A 81 8.13 -6.32 -11.45
CA LEU A 81 8.32 -5.35 -10.35
C LEU A 81 9.60 -5.65 -9.58
N SER A 82 9.82 -6.92 -9.22
CA SER A 82 11.00 -7.40 -8.50
C SER A 82 12.29 -7.15 -9.30
N GLY A 83 12.31 -7.48 -10.59
CA GLY A 83 13.45 -7.22 -11.47
C GLY A 83 13.75 -5.72 -11.62
N TRP A 84 12.70 -4.90 -11.74
CA TRP A 84 12.83 -3.45 -11.78
C TRP A 84 13.40 -2.88 -10.46
N ILE A 85 12.91 -3.35 -9.31
CA ILE A 85 13.43 -3.01 -7.98
C ILE A 85 14.91 -3.39 -7.85
N ALA A 86 15.28 -4.61 -8.26
CA ALA A 86 16.66 -5.07 -8.23
C ALA A 86 17.58 -4.18 -9.08
N SER A 87 17.08 -3.72 -10.23
CA SER A 87 17.81 -2.80 -11.10
C SER A 87 18.01 -1.43 -10.46
N THR A 88 17.02 -0.92 -9.71
CA THR A 88 17.10 0.38 -9.05
C THR A 88 18.02 0.36 -7.84
N ILE A 89 18.10 -0.74 -7.09
CA ILE A 89 19.06 -0.90 -5.98
C ILE A 89 20.51 -0.88 -6.48
N LYS A 90 20.80 -1.53 -7.62
CA LYS A 90 22.16 -1.61 -8.19
C LYS A 90 22.67 -0.28 -8.74
N LYS A 91 21.78 0.67 -9.08
CA LYS A 91 22.16 1.95 -9.66
C LYS A 91 22.69 2.90 -8.59
N SER A 92 23.96 3.30 -8.68
CA SER A 92 24.53 4.36 -7.85
C SER A 92 24.00 5.73 -8.27
N GLY A 93 23.89 6.64 -7.30
CA GLY A 93 23.24 7.96 -7.43
C GLY A 93 23.62 8.73 -8.69
N ASN A 94 22.57 9.18 -9.40
CA ASN A 94 22.53 9.96 -10.67
C ASN A 94 22.11 9.19 -11.93
N GLN A 95 21.97 7.86 -11.89
CA GLN A 95 21.40 7.16 -13.06
C GLN A 95 19.87 7.32 -13.12
N LYS A 96 19.37 7.75 -14.29
CA LYS A 96 17.93 7.85 -14.54
C LYS A 96 17.26 6.49 -14.35
N ILE A 97 16.24 6.45 -13.49
CA ILE A 97 15.38 5.29 -13.31
C ILE A 97 14.45 5.22 -14.53
N SER A 98 14.51 4.11 -15.27
CA SER A 98 13.62 3.86 -16.40
C SER A 98 12.39 3.14 -15.88
N PHE A 99 11.20 3.56 -16.32
CA PHE A 99 9.92 2.90 -16.03
C PHE A 99 9.34 2.23 -17.28
N ARG A 100 10.19 1.85 -18.23
CA ARG A 100 9.74 1.17 -19.45
C ARG A 100 8.99 -0.11 -19.07
N GLY A 101 7.79 -0.26 -19.64
CA GLY A 101 6.91 -1.41 -19.42
C GLY A 101 5.86 -1.19 -18.35
N PHE A 102 5.93 -0.12 -17.55
CA PHE A 102 4.89 0.24 -16.60
C PHE A 102 3.91 1.24 -17.20
N GLU A 103 2.66 1.18 -16.80
CA GLU A 103 1.64 2.17 -17.13
C GLU A 103 1.81 3.46 -16.29
N ASP A 104 1.35 4.59 -16.79
CA ASP A 104 1.48 5.89 -16.10
C ASP A 104 0.90 5.88 -14.66
N LYS A 105 -0.20 5.14 -14.45
CA LYS A 105 -0.84 4.99 -13.14
C LYS A 105 0.05 4.18 -12.17
N GLU A 106 0.62 3.08 -12.63
CA GLU A 106 1.56 2.26 -11.87
C GLU A 106 2.81 3.07 -11.52
N ILE A 107 3.35 3.80 -12.50
CA ILE A 107 4.53 4.66 -12.32
C ILE A 107 4.31 5.67 -11.20
N LYS A 108 3.12 6.27 -11.13
CA LYS A 108 2.77 7.21 -10.06
C LYS A 108 2.86 6.52 -8.69
N VAL A 109 2.19 5.37 -8.52
CA VAL A 109 2.17 4.64 -7.24
C VAL A 109 3.57 4.15 -6.85
N ILE A 110 4.33 3.60 -7.79
CA ILE A 110 5.71 3.17 -7.56
C ILE A 110 6.59 4.33 -7.11
N LYS A 111 6.46 5.51 -7.73
CA LYS A 111 7.21 6.71 -7.33
C LYS A 111 6.86 7.16 -5.91
N GLU A 112 5.60 7.05 -5.50
CA GLU A 112 5.20 7.33 -4.12
C GLU A 112 5.86 6.36 -3.14
N CYS A 113 5.83 5.06 -3.44
CA CYS A 113 6.51 4.04 -2.62
C CYS A 113 8.03 4.24 -2.55
N LEU A 114 8.65 4.67 -3.66
CA LEU A 114 10.08 4.96 -3.68
C LEU A 114 10.50 6.12 -2.76
N LYS A 115 9.65 7.13 -2.59
CA LYS A 115 9.97 8.32 -1.78
C LYS A 115 10.18 7.97 -0.31
N ILE A 116 9.40 7.03 0.20
CA ILE A 116 9.43 6.67 1.63
C ILE A 116 10.55 5.69 1.96
N LYS A 117 11.06 4.89 1.00
CA LYS A 117 11.96 3.76 1.28
C LYS A 117 13.27 4.14 1.99
N ASN A 118 13.82 5.32 1.70
CA ASN A 118 15.21 5.66 2.06
C ASN A 118 15.43 5.80 3.56
N THR A 119 14.37 5.98 4.36
CA THR A 119 14.45 6.12 5.82
C THR A 119 13.94 4.89 6.57
N LEU A 120 13.52 3.85 5.85
CA LEU A 120 12.80 2.71 6.45
C LEU A 120 13.66 1.47 6.62
N PHE A 121 14.86 1.42 6.03
CA PHE A 121 15.74 0.25 6.11
C PHE A 121 17.13 0.60 6.64
N ASP A 122 17.71 -0.32 7.41
CA ASP A 122 19.13 -0.28 7.75
C ASP A 122 20.02 -0.71 6.56
N HIS A 123 21.34 -0.62 6.75
CA HIS A 123 22.35 -1.03 5.77
C HIS A 123 22.34 -2.54 5.43
N ARG A 124 21.59 -3.36 6.18
CA ARG A 124 21.43 -4.82 5.97
C ARG A 124 20.09 -5.17 5.32
N GLY A 125 19.24 -4.17 5.06
CA GLY A 125 17.90 -4.37 4.53
C GLY A 125 16.89 -4.82 5.58
N ASN A 126 17.10 -4.57 6.87
CA ASN A 126 16.06 -4.75 7.88
C ASN A 126 15.20 -3.49 7.96
N MET A 127 13.87 -3.66 8.02
CA MET A 127 12.96 -2.55 8.22
C MET A 127 13.11 -2.04 9.65
N ILE A 128 13.44 -0.76 9.82
CA ILE A 128 13.68 -0.11 11.12
C ILE A 128 12.56 0.85 11.54
N SER A 129 11.69 1.21 10.59
CA SER A 129 10.53 2.06 10.81
C SER A 129 9.44 1.67 9.84
N TYR A 130 8.20 1.96 10.21
CA TYR A 130 7.06 1.83 9.32
C TYR A 130 6.78 3.14 8.56
N PRO A 131 6.11 3.07 7.39
CA PRO A 131 5.71 4.24 6.62
C PRO A 131 4.76 5.18 7.38
N GLU A 132 3.84 4.60 8.15
CA GLU A 132 2.78 5.31 8.86
C GLU A 132 2.88 5.04 10.36
N ARG A 133 2.25 5.90 11.16
CA ARG A 133 2.16 5.69 12.62
C ARG A 133 1.28 4.48 12.91
N GLY A 134 1.63 3.72 13.95
CA GLY A 134 0.90 2.53 14.36
C GLY A 134 1.78 1.28 14.29
N GLY A 135 1.15 0.11 14.46
CA GLY A 135 1.81 -1.18 14.28
C GLY A 135 1.77 -1.63 12.83
N TYR A 136 2.21 -2.87 12.61
CA TYR A 136 2.29 -3.48 11.28
C TYR A 136 0.93 -3.55 10.58
N LEU A 137 -0.13 -3.91 11.30
CA LEU A 137 -1.46 -4.13 10.71
C LEU A 137 -2.16 -2.83 10.31
N GLU A 138 -1.81 -1.71 10.93
CA GLU A 138 -2.35 -0.39 10.59
C GLU A 138 -1.69 0.24 9.36
N GLN A 139 -0.62 -0.35 8.83
CA GLN A 139 0.11 0.19 7.69
C GLN A 139 -0.69 0.05 6.40
N ASN A 140 -0.66 1.11 5.60
CA ASN A 140 -1.17 1.12 4.23
C ASN A 140 -0.58 -0.02 3.39
N ALA A 141 -1.48 -0.82 2.81
CA ALA A 141 -1.14 -2.06 2.14
C ALA A 141 -0.23 -1.84 0.92
N LYS A 142 -0.42 -0.75 0.16
CA LYS A 142 0.37 -0.48 -1.05
C LYS A 142 1.85 -0.33 -0.72
N TYR A 143 2.16 0.38 0.36
CA TYR A 143 3.53 0.57 0.81
C TYR A 143 4.10 -0.73 1.31
N MET A 144 3.35 -1.48 2.12
CA MET A 144 3.85 -2.74 2.69
C MET A 144 4.11 -3.79 1.61
N TYR A 145 3.25 -3.88 0.59
CA TYR A 145 3.46 -4.75 -0.56
C TYR A 145 4.76 -4.41 -1.30
N PHE A 146 4.95 -3.14 -1.67
CA PHE A 146 6.17 -2.70 -2.34
C PHE A 146 7.42 -2.90 -1.48
N LEU A 147 7.34 -2.54 -0.19
CA LEU A 147 8.46 -2.61 0.74
C LEU A 147 8.89 -4.04 1.04
N ARG A 148 7.97 -5.01 1.03
CA ARG A 148 8.29 -6.45 1.12
C ARG A 148 9.24 -6.86 -0.01
N ILE A 149 8.86 -6.59 -1.25
CA ILE A 149 9.65 -6.94 -2.45
C ILE A 149 10.98 -6.17 -2.43
N TYR A 150 10.93 -4.88 -2.07
CA TYR A 150 12.14 -4.05 -1.92
C TYR A 150 13.12 -4.62 -0.90
N GLN A 151 12.62 -5.08 0.25
CA GLN A 151 13.42 -5.67 1.30
C GLN A 151 14.11 -6.96 0.86
N GLU A 152 13.37 -7.84 0.17
CA GLU A 152 13.91 -9.09 -0.38
C GLU A 152 15.06 -8.81 -1.35
N GLN A 153 14.88 -7.86 -2.28
CA GLN A 153 15.91 -7.48 -3.24
C GLN A 153 17.12 -6.79 -2.58
N LEU A 154 16.90 -5.99 -1.53
CA LEU A 154 17.99 -5.42 -0.73
C LEU A 154 18.84 -6.51 -0.06
N LYS A 155 18.19 -7.49 0.57
CA LYS A 155 18.89 -8.63 1.23
C LYS A 155 19.69 -9.44 0.21
N ILE A 156 19.11 -9.73 -0.96
CA ILE A 156 19.80 -10.41 -2.06
C ILE A 156 21.03 -9.59 -2.51
N HIS A 157 20.88 -8.29 -2.70
CA HIS A 157 21.97 -7.41 -3.10
C HIS A 157 23.11 -7.42 -2.06
N TYR A 158 22.79 -7.25 -0.77
CA TYR A 158 23.78 -7.27 0.31
C TYR A 158 24.51 -8.62 0.42
N ASN A 159 23.77 -9.73 0.35
CA ASN A 159 24.35 -11.09 0.38
C ASN A 159 25.32 -11.33 -0.79
N ASN A 160 25.03 -10.78 -1.96
CA ASN A 160 25.92 -10.86 -3.11
C ASN A 160 27.18 -9.99 -2.93
N LEU A 161 27.08 -8.83 -2.29
CA LEU A 161 28.23 -7.99 -1.97
C LEU A 161 29.14 -8.62 -0.90
N SER A 162 28.57 -9.26 0.12
CA SER A 162 29.34 -9.90 1.19
C SER A 162 30.10 -11.14 0.69
N LYS A 163 29.49 -11.93 -0.20
CA LYS A 163 30.15 -13.07 -0.87
C LYS A 163 31.34 -12.65 -1.74
N ARG A 164 31.32 -11.46 -2.34
CA ARG A 164 32.42 -10.94 -3.17
C ARG A 164 33.62 -10.44 -2.35
N LYS A 165 33.48 -10.29 -1.03
CA LYS A 165 34.53 -9.81 -0.12
C LYS A 165 35.25 -10.95 0.63
N LYS A 166 34.82 -12.20 0.43
CA LYS A 166 35.49 -13.41 0.92
C LYS A 166 36.23 -14.07 -0.22
#